data_AF-A0AA36APX4-F1
#
_entry.id   AF-A0AA36APX4-F1
#
_cell.length_a   1.000
_cell.length_b   1.000
_cell.length_c   1.000
_cell.angle_alpha   90.00
_cell.angle_beta   90.00
_cell.angle_gamma   90.00
#
_symmetry.space_group_name_H-M   'P 1'
#
loop_
_entity.id
_entity.type
_entity.pdbx_description
1 polymer ?
#
loop_
_entity_poly.entity_id
_entity_poly.type
_entity_poly.pdbx_seq_one_letter_code
_entity_poly.pdbx_strand_id
1 'polypeptide(L)'
;MYNDEDLVAKMVRNYCRKTQQGSWHKENLQGAIMAVLKGELGYMKASKIFSIPKTTLIRYVKKHKNFMMITFRLVIYTMATRESKKPKKKHVTLSVIQKLELIKKLEAGASVTSICVQYGIKKQTVSGIRKAKDKLTTFSLKYNVAANSKLSVGARKRMRVAKDTNLEEAVTKWFIHQRSCGNNIRGVEIQSAAVKLARDMGIDNFVASDGWLWRFRNRHGMCNKITTGEAGSPSTGELTV
;
A
#
# COMPACT_ATOMS: atom_id res chain seq x y z
N MET A 1 -10.66 -22.20 55.36
CA MET A 1 -10.94 -21.89 53.95
C MET A 1 -12.25 -21.15 53.91
N TYR A 2 -12.20 -19.82 53.83
CA TYR A 2 -13.37 -18.99 53.52
C TYR A 2 -13.16 -18.52 52.08
N ASN A 3 -14.06 -18.92 51.19
CA ASN A 3 -13.95 -18.67 49.76
C ASN A 3 -14.10 -17.17 49.48
N ASP A 4 -13.14 -16.60 48.75
CA ASP A 4 -13.12 -15.19 48.32
C ASP A 4 -14.35 -14.79 47.47
N GLU A 5 -15.19 -15.73 47.06
CA GLU A 5 -16.43 -15.47 46.32
C GLU A 5 -17.55 -14.85 47.18
N ASP A 6 -17.59 -15.08 48.50
CA ASP A 6 -18.69 -14.61 49.35
C ASP A 6 -18.61 -13.11 49.71
N LEU A 7 -17.44 -12.47 49.53
CA LEU A 7 -17.27 -11.04 49.81
C LEU A 7 -17.61 -10.14 48.60
N VAL A 8 -17.63 -10.69 47.38
CA VAL A 8 -17.95 -9.91 46.17
C VAL A 8 -19.47 -9.76 45.99
N ALA A 9 -20.27 -10.69 46.52
CA ALA A 9 -21.73 -10.71 46.33
C ALA A 9 -22.52 -9.63 47.11
N LYS A 10 -21.89 -8.88 48.03
CA LYS A 10 -22.60 -7.91 48.90
C LYS A 10 -22.56 -6.45 48.44
N MET A 11 -22.00 -6.12 47.28
CA MET A 11 -21.74 -4.71 46.92
C MET A 11 -22.28 -4.23 45.57
N VAL A 12 -23.33 -4.87 45.02
CA VAL A 12 -24.15 -4.23 43.98
C VAL A 12 -25.37 -3.61 44.63
N ARG A 13 -25.35 -2.29 44.86
CA ARG A 13 -26.55 -1.53 45.24
C ARG A 13 -27.53 -1.57 44.07
N ASN A 14 -28.47 -2.52 44.08
CA ASN A 14 -29.65 -2.49 43.19
C ASN A 14 -30.55 -1.32 43.57
N TYR A 15 -30.21 -0.14 43.05
CA TYR A 15 -31.00 1.06 43.21
C TYR A 15 -32.26 0.95 42.34
N CYS A 16 -33.37 0.51 42.93
CA CYS A 16 -34.70 0.65 42.35
C CYS A 16 -35.26 2.04 42.67
N ARG A 17 -35.58 2.82 41.64
CA ARG A 17 -36.21 4.15 41.80
C ARG A 17 -37.57 4.00 42.46
N LYS A 18 -37.79 4.71 43.58
CA LYS A 18 -39.05 4.71 44.35
C LYS A 18 -40.21 5.49 43.69
N THR A 19 -39.93 6.24 42.61
CA THR A 19 -40.90 7.10 41.91
C THR A 19 -41.02 6.72 40.44
N GLN A 20 -42.24 6.60 39.92
CA GLN A 20 -42.56 6.42 38.48
C GLN A 20 -42.31 7.70 37.64
N GLN A 21 -41.32 8.51 38.02
CA GLN A 21 -41.07 9.80 37.39
C GLN A 21 -40.41 9.58 36.02
N GLY A 22 -41.19 9.78 34.95
CA GLY A 22 -40.77 9.55 33.57
C GLY A 22 -41.56 8.49 32.80
N SER A 23 -42.66 7.96 33.34
CA SER A 23 -43.62 7.12 32.60
C SER A 23 -44.48 7.97 31.65
N TRP A 24 -43.83 8.62 30.68
CA TRP A 24 -44.51 9.35 29.62
C TRP A 24 -44.49 8.50 28.36
N HIS A 25 -45.64 8.36 27.70
CA HIS A 25 -45.69 7.67 26.42
C HIS A 25 -44.74 8.37 25.42
N LYS A 26 -43.91 7.60 24.72
CA LYS A 26 -42.86 8.11 23.83
C LYS A 26 -43.46 9.01 22.73
N GLU A 27 -44.64 8.67 22.25
CA GLU A 27 -45.37 9.42 21.24
C GLU A 27 -45.86 10.77 21.77
N ASN A 28 -46.34 10.83 23.01
CA ASN A 28 -46.76 12.09 23.65
C ASN A 28 -45.55 13.02 23.84
N LEU A 29 -44.39 12.47 24.21
CA LEU A 29 -43.16 13.25 24.32
C LEU A 29 -42.70 13.78 22.96
N GLN A 30 -42.72 12.95 21.92
CA GLN A 30 -42.33 13.36 20.58
C GLN A 30 -43.31 14.39 19.99
N GLY A 31 -44.61 14.19 20.15
CA GLY A 31 -45.66 15.12 19.73
C GLY A 31 -45.53 16.48 20.41
N ALA A 32 -45.29 16.49 21.72
CA ALA A 32 -45.06 17.72 22.48
C ALA A 32 -43.79 18.47 22.02
N ILE A 33 -42.69 17.75 21.75
CA ILE A 33 -41.45 18.35 21.23
C ILE A 33 -41.71 18.98 19.85
N MET A 34 -42.40 18.29 18.95
CA MET A 34 -42.68 18.77 17.60
C MET A 34 -43.62 19.98 17.59
N ALA A 35 -44.69 19.97 18.39
CA ALA A 35 -45.62 21.11 18.47
C ALA A 35 -44.94 22.38 19.02
N VAL A 36 -44.02 22.22 19.98
CA VAL A 36 -43.21 23.33 20.51
C VAL A 36 -42.18 23.81 19.49
N LEU A 37 -41.52 22.91 18.75
CA LEU A 37 -40.54 23.27 17.72
C LEU A 37 -41.16 24.00 16.53
N LYS A 38 -42.37 23.60 16.12
CA LYS A 38 -43.14 24.24 15.05
C LYS A 38 -43.75 25.58 15.46
N GLY A 39 -43.73 25.92 16.76
CA GLY A 39 -44.30 27.17 17.29
C GLY A 39 -45.82 27.14 17.50
N GLU A 40 -46.46 25.99 17.31
CA GLU A 40 -47.91 25.80 17.46
C GLU A 40 -48.35 25.89 18.93
N LEU A 41 -47.50 25.41 19.86
CA LEU A 41 -47.77 25.42 21.30
C LEU A 41 -46.57 25.95 22.10
N GLY A 42 -46.83 26.81 23.09
CA GLY A 42 -45.82 27.19 24.08
C GLY A 42 -45.58 26.09 25.12
N TYR A 43 -44.40 26.09 25.76
CA TYR A 43 -44.00 25.04 26.73
C TYR A 43 -45.02 24.78 27.85
N MET A 44 -45.70 25.82 28.35
CA MET A 44 -46.74 25.67 29.38
C MET A 44 -47.99 24.97 28.85
N LYS A 45 -48.42 25.31 27.62
CA LYS A 45 -49.61 24.72 27.00
C LYS A 45 -49.35 23.26 26.61
N ALA A 46 -48.19 22.97 26.01
CA ALA A 46 -47.77 21.61 25.69
C ALA A 46 -47.62 20.73 26.95
N SER A 47 -47.15 21.30 28.06
CA SER A 47 -47.02 20.57 29.32
C SER A 47 -48.37 20.06 29.83
N LYS A 48 -49.41 20.91 29.77
CA LYS A 48 -50.77 20.55 30.20
C LYS A 48 -51.43 19.53 29.27
N ILE A 49 -51.31 19.72 27.94
CA ILE A 49 -51.96 18.87 26.93
C ILE A 49 -51.38 17.45 26.94
N PHE A 50 -50.06 17.33 26.94
CA PHE A 50 -49.39 16.04 26.85
C PHE A 50 -49.12 15.41 28.22
N SER A 51 -49.54 16.08 29.31
CA SER A 51 -49.26 15.69 30.70
C SER A 51 -47.77 15.51 31.01
N ILE A 52 -46.88 16.28 30.36
CA ILE A 52 -45.42 16.17 30.56
C ILE A 52 -44.92 17.41 31.29
N PRO A 53 -44.08 17.31 32.33
CA PRO A 53 -43.53 18.46 33.02
C PRO A 53 -42.81 19.42 32.06
N LYS A 54 -43.10 20.71 32.17
CA LYS A 54 -42.49 21.77 31.35
C LYS A 54 -40.95 21.70 31.36
N THR A 55 -40.36 21.42 32.50
CA THR A 55 -38.90 21.29 32.66
C THR A 55 -38.32 20.16 31.80
N THR A 56 -39.03 19.03 31.73
CA THR A 56 -38.71 17.90 30.85
C THR A 56 -38.83 18.32 29.38
N LEU A 57 -39.90 19.00 28.98
CA LEU A 57 -40.06 19.48 27.61
C LEU A 57 -38.94 20.45 27.20
N ILE A 58 -38.58 21.42 28.04
CA ILE A 58 -37.47 22.36 27.77
C ILE A 58 -36.17 21.59 27.54
N ARG A 59 -35.86 20.60 28.38
CA ARG A 59 -34.63 19.80 28.25
C ARG A 59 -34.60 19.03 26.93
N TYR A 60 -35.68 18.34 26.59
CA TYR A 60 -35.74 17.51 25.38
C TYR A 60 -35.82 18.33 24.09
N VAL A 61 -36.55 19.46 24.08
CA VAL A 61 -36.58 20.39 22.95
C VAL A 61 -35.20 20.98 22.69
N LYS A 62 -34.46 21.43 23.73
CA LYS A 62 -33.08 21.92 23.58
C LYS A 62 -32.15 20.84 23.02
N LYS A 63 -32.25 19.60 23.54
CA LYS A 63 -31.48 18.45 23.04
C LYS A 63 -31.80 18.17 21.56
N HIS A 64 -33.07 18.24 21.17
CA HIS A 64 -33.52 18.01 19.80
C HIS A 64 -33.07 19.14 18.85
N LYS A 65 -33.09 20.41 19.28
CA LYS A 65 -32.54 21.53 18.51
C LYS A 65 -31.03 21.39 18.29
N ASN A 66 -30.27 21.02 19.32
CA ASN A 66 -28.83 20.80 19.20
C ASN A 66 -28.53 19.62 18.28
N PHE A 67 -29.26 18.51 18.42
CA PHE A 67 -29.15 17.38 17.51
C PHE A 67 -29.44 17.77 16.06
N MET A 68 -30.54 18.50 15.84
CA MET A 68 -30.94 19.00 14.52
C MET A 68 -29.92 20.00 13.94
N MET A 69 -29.32 20.88 14.76
CA MET A 69 -28.22 21.75 14.32
C MET A 69 -26.97 20.97 13.92
N ILE A 70 -26.60 19.96 14.71
CA ILE A 70 -25.44 19.10 14.41
C ILE A 70 -25.68 18.34 13.11
N THR A 71 -26.87 17.75 12.92
CA THR A 71 -27.21 17.04 11.68
C THR A 71 -27.29 17.98 10.48
N PHE A 72 -27.90 19.17 10.61
CA PHE A 72 -27.89 20.18 9.55
C PHE A 72 -26.47 20.62 9.19
N ARG A 73 -25.60 20.87 10.18
CA ARG A 73 -24.20 21.23 9.94
C ARG A 73 -23.43 20.10 9.24
N LEU A 74 -23.68 18.84 9.62
CA LEU A 74 -23.10 17.67 8.99
C LEU A 74 -23.61 17.50 7.55
N VAL A 75 -24.89 17.75 7.31
CA VAL A 75 -25.51 17.70 5.97
C VAL A 75 -24.97 18.82 5.08
N ILE A 76 -24.88 20.05 5.56
CA ILE A 76 -24.28 21.17 4.82
C ILE A 76 -22.80 20.90 4.53
N TYR A 77 -22.04 20.39 5.50
CA TYR A 77 -20.64 20.01 5.30
C TYR A 77 -20.49 18.91 4.24
N THR A 78 -21.31 17.86 4.30
CA THR A 78 -21.28 16.78 3.31
C THR A 78 -21.70 17.25 1.91
N MET A 79 -22.72 18.11 1.81
CA MET A 79 -23.16 18.74 0.56
C MET A 79 -22.08 19.66 -0.03
N ALA A 80 -21.43 20.50 0.79
CA ALA A 80 -20.31 21.35 0.38
C ALA A 80 -19.09 20.56 -0.10
N THR A 81 -18.87 19.34 0.42
CA THR A 81 -17.80 18.45 -0.07
C THR A 81 -18.15 17.66 -1.33
N ARG A 82 -19.43 17.67 -1.75
CA ARG A 82 -19.95 16.99 -2.94
C ARG A 82 -19.74 17.81 -4.22
N GLU A 83 -19.47 19.10 -4.11
CA GLU A 83 -19.02 19.93 -5.23
C GLU A 83 -17.60 19.53 -5.68
N SER A 84 -17.56 18.63 -6.68
CA SER A 84 -16.47 18.36 -7.62
C SER A 84 -15.01 18.56 -7.15
N LYS A 85 -14.53 17.76 -6.19
CA LYS A 85 -13.09 17.51 -6.10
C LYS A 85 -12.66 16.75 -7.36
N LYS A 86 -12.13 17.47 -8.37
CA LYS A 86 -11.49 16.86 -9.56
C LYS A 86 -10.62 15.69 -9.09
N PRO A 87 -10.77 14.48 -9.66
CA PRO A 87 -10.03 13.32 -9.18
C PRO A 87 -8.53 13.64 -9.24
N LYS A 88 -7.86 13.57 -8.09
CA LYS A 88 -6.41 13.81 -8.01
C LYS A 88 -5.73 12.82 -8.96
N LYS A 89 -5.08 13.33 -10.01
CA LYS A 89 -4.34 12.50 -10.97
C LYS A 89 -3.32 11.65 -10.20
N LYS A 90 -3.44 10.32 -10.31
CA LYS A 90 -2.51 9.39 -9.68
C LYS A 90 -1.11 9.58 -10.27
N HIS A 91 -0.08 9.55 -9.43
CA HIS A 91 1.30 9.69 -9.89
C HIS A 91 1.74 8.45 -10.68
N VAL A 92 2.13 8.65 -11.94
CA VAL A 92 2.64 7.59 -12.82
C VAL A 92 4.15 7.44 -12.64
N THR A 93 4.60 6.24 -12.33
CA THR A 93 6.03 5.89 -12.23
C THR A 93 6.42 4.96 -13.38
N LEU A 94 7.30 5.43 -14.27
CA LEU A 94 7.81 4.66 -15.40
C LEU A 94 8.93 3.69 -15.00
N SER A 95 9.01 2.54 -15.67
CA SER A 95 10.14 1.60 -15.54
C SER A 95 11.41 2.14 -16.20
N VAL A 96 12.56 1.53 -15.90
CA VAL A 96 13.84 1.87 -16.56
C VAL A 96 13.74 1.69 -18.08
N ILE A 97 13.13 0.59 -18.55
CA ILE A 97 12.90 0.38 -19.99
C ILE A 97 12.06 1.52 -20.59
N GLN A 98 10.92 1.84 -19.97
CA GLN A 98 10.04 2.91 -20.47
C GLN A 98 10.73 4.27 -20.50
N LYS A 99 11.59 4.56 -19.52
CA LYS A 99 12.38 5.80 -19.51
C LYS A 99 13.39 5.85 -20.66
N LEU A 100 14.04 4.73 -20.98
CA LEU A 100 14.97 4.62 -22.11
C LEU A 100 14.25 4.73 -23.45
N GLU A 101 13.09 4.07 -23.60
CA GLU A 101 12.25 4.20 -24.80
C GLU A 101 11.76 5.63 -25.00
N LEU A 102 11.36 6.30 -23.91
CA LEU A 102 10.98 7.71 -23.92
C LEU A 102 12.14 8.59 -24.40
N ILE A 103 13.38 8.35 -23.93
CA ILE A 103 14.57 9.10 -24.38
C ILE A 103 14.80 8.88 -25.89
N LYS A 104 14.72 7.64 -26.37
CA LYS A 104 14.85 7.33 -27.81
C LYS A 104 13.82 8.08 -28.65
N LYS A 105 12.55 8.15 -28.19
CA LYS A 105 11.49 8.90 -28.86
C LYS A 105 11.79 10.40 -28.92
N LEU A 106 12.34 10.97 -27.83
CA LEU A 106 12.77 12.38 -27.82
C LEU A 106 13.91 12.64 -28.81
N GLU A 107 14.89 11.75 -28.89
CA GLU A 107 16.03 11.85 -29.81
C GLU A 107 15.61 11.71 -31.27
N ALA A 108 14.59 10.90 -31.54
CA ALA A 108 13.93 10.80 -32.85
C ALA A 108 13.07 12.03 -33.20
N GLY A 109 13.04 13.08 -32.37
CA GLY A 109 12.32 14.33 -32.64
C GLY A 109 10.87 14.37 -32.18
N ALA A 110 10.39 13.40 -31.40
CA ALA A 110 9.03 13.44 -30.87
C ALA A 110 8.84 14.65 -29.93
N SER A 111 7.68 15.31 -30.03
CA SER A 111 7.38 16.45 -29.18
C SER A 111 7.20 16.03 -27.71
N VAL A 112 7.66 16.87 -26.79
CA VAL A 112 7.49 16.64 -25.34
C VAL A 112 6.01 16.51 -24.97
N THR A 113 5.14 17.24 -25.67
CA THR A 113 3.69 17.20 -25.46
C THR A 113 3.11 15.84 -25.84
N SER A 114 3.50 15.25 -26.98
CA SER A 114 3.00 13.93 -27.38
C SER A 114 3.43 12.84 -26.38
N ILE A 115 4.65 12.92 -25.87
CA ILE A 115 5.18 12.00 -24.85
C ILE A 115 4.43 12.14 -23.52
N CYS A 116 4.12 13.37 -23.09
CA CYS A 116 3.33 13.59 -21.88
C CYS A 116 1.96 12.92 -21.97
N VAL A 117 1.31 13.01 -23.14
CA VAL A 117 0.02 12.37 -23.41
C VAL A 117 0.18 10.84 -23.45
N GLN A 118 1.13 10.33 -24.24
CA GLN A 118 1.35 8.89 -24.42
C GLN A 118 1.61 8.15 -23.10
N TYR A 119 2.45 8.71 -22.23
CA TYR A 119 2.84 8.07 -20.97
C TYR A 119 2.03 8.56 -19.76
N GLY A 120 1.12 9.53 -19.93
CA GLY A 120 0.34 10.10 -18.84
C GLY A 120 1.17 10.84 -17.79
N ILE A 121 2.28 11.47 -18.20
CA ILE A 121 3.25 12.13 -17.30
C ILE A 121 3.26 13.66 -17.49
N LYS A 122 3.78 14.37 -16.50
CA LYS A 122 3.95 15.83 -16.56
C LYS A 122 5.24 16.19 -17.29
N LYS A 123 5.30 17.38 -17.91
CA LYS A 123 6.52 17.93 -18.54
C LYS A 123 7.73 17.92 -17.60
N GLN A 124 7.51 18.20 -16.31
CA GLN A 124 8.56 18.14 -15.27
C GLN A 124 9.18 16.74 -15.16
N THR A 125 8.37 15.69 -15.26
CA THR A 125 8.84 14.30 -15.24
C THR A 125 9.72 14.00 -16.45
N VAL A 126 9.34 14.47 -17.63
CA VAL A 126 10.13 14.34 -18.87
C VAL A 126 11.49 15.02 -18.73
N SER A 127 11.52 16.25 -18.20
CA SER A 127 12.76 16.98 -17.93
C SER A 127 13.68 16.23 -16.96
N GLY A 128 13.12 15.70 -15.87
CA GLY A 128 13.86 14.87 -14.92
C GLY A 128 14.43 13.59 -15.54
N ILE A 129 13.67 12.93 -16.42
CA ILE A 129 14.14 11.74 -17.15
C ILE A 129 15.27 12.09 -18.11
N ARG A 130 15.16 13.21 -18.83
CA ARG A 130 16.21 13.69 -19.75
C ARG A 130 17.53 13.94 -19.02
N LYS A 131 17.48 14.59 -17.84
CA LYS A 131 18.68 14.79 -16.99
C LYS A 131 19.27 13.50 -16.44
N ALA A 132 18.45 12.45 -16.31
CA ALA A 132 18.89 11.14 -15.82
C ALA A 132 19.36 10.19 -16.94
N LYS A 133 19.45 10.66 -18.20
CA LYS A 133 19.80 9.84 -19.38
C LYS A 133 21.05 9.00 -19.14
N ASP A 134 22.16 9.63 -18.78
CA ASP A 134 23.46 8.92 -18.66
C ASP A 134 23.42 7.89 -17.52
N LYS A 135 22.76 8.22 -16.41
CA LYS A 135 22.58 7.27 -15.30
C LYS A 135 21.75 6.07 -15.74
N LEU A 136 20.71 6.28 -16.54
CA LEU A 136 19.85 5.21 -17.06
C LEU A 136 20.59 4.33 -18.07
N THR A 137 21.41 4.91 -18.95
CA THR A 137 22.20 4.15 -19.93
C THR A 137 23.29 3.33 -19.25
N THR A 138 24.07 3.92 -18.32
CA THR A 138 25.06 3.18 -17.52
C THR A 138 24.41 2.04 -16.73
N PHE A 139 23.25 2.28 -16.13
CA PHE A 139 22.51 1.25 -15.41
C PHE A 139 21.99 0.14 -16.34
N SER A 140 21.50 0.50 -17.53
CA SER A 140 21.04 -0.45 -18.54
C SER A 140 22.16 -1.38 -18.99
N LEU A 141 23.35 -0.82 -19.24
CA LEU A 141 24.55 -1.56 -19.64
C LEU A 141 25.02 -2.49 -18.51
N LYS A 142 25.14 -1.97 -17.28
CA LYS A 142 25.64 -2.73 -16.13
C LYS A 142 24.82 -3.98 -15.82
N TYR A 143 23.49 -3.91 -15.98
CA TYR A 143 22.60 -5.03 -15.66
C TYR A 143 22.01 -5.73 -16.90
N ASN A 144 22.59 -5.50 -18.08
CA ASN A 144 22.17 -6.09 -19.36
C ASN A 144 20.65 -6.06 -19.57
N VAL A 145 20.05 -4.87 -19.42
CA VAL A 145 18.63 -4.65 -19.67
C VAL A 145 18.40 -4.66 -21.19
N ALA A 146 18.14 -5.82 -21.77
CA ALA A 146 17.72 -5.90 -23.17
C ALA A 146 16.33 -5.25 -23.34
N ALA A 147 16.11 -4.55 -24.47
CA ALA A 147 14.91 -3.77 -24.74
C ALA A 147 13.58 -4.57 -24.66
N ASN A 148 13.64 -5.89 -24.83
CA ASN A 148 12.48 -6.80 -24.83
C ASN A 148 12.48 -7.80 -23.67
N SER A 149 13.39 -7.65 -22.71
CA SER A 149 13.50 -8.54 -21.58
C SER A 149 12.47 -8.16 -20.52
N LYS A 150 11.36 -8.91 -20.46
CA LYS A 150 10.43 -8.94 -19.30
C LYS A 150 11.12 -9.42 -18.01
N LEU A 151 12.41 -9.79 -18.05
CA LEU A 151 13.16 -10.23 -16.88
C LEU A 151 13.31 -9.06 -15.89
N SER A 152 13.40 -9.42 -14.60
CA SER A 152 13.14 -8.55 -13.44
C SER A 152 13.86 -7.20 -13.43
N VAL A 153 14.97 -7.07 -14.16
CA VAL A 153 15.84 -5.90 -14.20
C VAL A 153 15.21 -4.71 -14.91
N GLY A 154 14.55 -4.95 -16.05
CA GLY A 154 13.98 -3.91 -16.91
C GLY A 154 12.62 -3.38 -16.43
N ALA A 155 11.88 -4.23 -15.72
CA ALA A 155 10.64 -3.85 -15.04
C ALA A 155 10.86 -2.94 -13.81
N ARG A 156 12.12 -2.77 -13.36
CA ARG A 156 12.44 -1.92 -12.20
C ARG A 156 12.03 -0.48 -12.46
N LYS A 157 11.33 0.13 -11.50
CA LYS A 157 10.98 1.56 -11.50
C LYS A 157 12.01 2.43 -10.78
N ARG A 158 12.83 1.80 -9.92
CA ARG A 158 13.88 2.44 -9.11
C ARG A 158 15.22 1.76 -9.37
N MET A 159 16.28 2.55 -9.51
CA MET A 159 17.66 2.07 -9.69
C MET A 159 18.32 1.83 -8.33
N ARG A 160 17.74 0.94 -7.50
CA ARG A 160 18.37 0.57 -6.22
C ARG A 160 19.59 -0.28 -6.47
N VAL A 161 20.68 0.07 -5.81
CA VAL A 161 21.97 -0.61 -5.85
C VAL A 161 22.17 -1.42 -4.57
N ALA A 162 23.08 -2.38 -4.61
CA ALA A 162 23.54 -3.11 -3.43
C ALA A 162 24.04 -2.20 -2.31
N LYS A 163 24.00 -2.71 -1.09
CA LYS A 163 24.75 -2.13 0.02
C LYS A 163 26.25 -2.25 -0.28
N ASP A 164 26.69 -3.47 -0.59
CA ASP A 164 28.08 -3.79 -0.88
C ASP A 164 28.25 -4.09 -2.37
N THR A 165 28.48 -3.05 -3.18
CA THR A 165 28.55 -3.16 -4.65
C THR A 165 29.69 -4.03 -5.13
N ASN A 166 30.84 -3.95 -4.48
CA ASN A 166 32.05 -4.65 -4.90
C ASN A 166 31.90 -6.16 -4.69
N LEU A 167 31.31 -6.56 -3.55
CA LEU A 167 30.99 -7.95 -3.26
C LEU A 167 30.02 -8.53 -4.28
N GLU A 168 28.92 -7.85 -4.55
CA GLU A 168 27.95 -8.36 -5.53
C GLU A 168 28.48 -8.41 -6.95
N GLU A 169 29.35 -7.47 -7.32
CA GLU A 169 30.04 -7.52 -8.60
C GLU A 169 30.96 -8.73 -8.70
N ALA A 170 31.71 -9.03 -7.64
CA ALA A 170 32.55 -10.23 -7.57
C ALA A 170 31.72 -11.51 -7.67
N VAL A 171 30.60 -11.60 -6.92
CA VAL A 171 29.68 -12.75 -6.99
C VAL A 171 29.07 -12.89 -8.39
N THR A 172 28.73 -11.78 -9.03
CA THR A 172 28.19 -11.80 -10.41
C THR A 172 29.23 -12.30 -11.41
N LYS A 173 30.48 -11.84 -11.32
CA LYS A 173 31.58 -12.31 -12.17
C LYS A 173 31.83 -13.80 -11.97
N TRP A 174 31.90 -14.24 -10.71
CA TRP A 174 32.03 -15.66 -10.37
C TRP A 174 30.87 -16.49 -10.95
N PHE A 175 29.63 -16.03 -10.82
CA PHE A 175 28.46 -16.73 -11.35
C PHE A 175 28.48 -16.84 -12.88
N ILE A 176 28.84 -15.77 -13.59
CA ILE A 176 28.96 -15.77 -15.06
C ILE A 176 30.05 -16.74 -15.49
N HIS A 177 31.20 -16.72 -14.81
CA HIS A 177 32.30 -17.63 -15.10
C HIS A 177 31.88 -19.10 -14.92
N GLN A 178 31.26 -19.43 -13.79
CA GLN A 178 30.76 -20.79 -13.52
C GLN A 178 29.72 -21.25 -14.56
N ARG A 179 28.82 -20.36 -15.00
CA ARG A 179 27.88 -20.63 -16.10
C ARG A 179 28.59 -20.86 -17.43
N SER A 180 29.66 -20.12 -17.72
CA SER A 180 30.44 -20.28 -18.95
C SER A 180 31.20 -21.61 -19.00
N CYS A 181 31.52 -22.18 -17.83
CA CYS A 181 32.08 -23.52 -17.70
C CYS A 181 31.02 -24.64 -17.78
N GLY A 182 29.74 -24.32 -17.99
CA GLY A 182 28.65 -25.30 -18.08
C GLY A 182 28.07 -25.75 -16.75
N ASN A 183 28.49 -25.17 -15.61
CA ASN A 183 28.00 -25.58 -14.29
C ASN A 183 26.59 -25.06 -14.02
N ASN A 184 25.70 -25.93 -13.55
CA ASN A 184 24.38 -25.53 -13.07
C ASN A 184 24.45 -25.09 -11.59
N ILE A 185 24.40 -23.78 -11.36
CA ILE A 185 24.59 -23.20 -10.04
C ILE A 185 23.26 -23.04 -9.30
N ARG A 186 23.16 -23.65 -8.11
CA ARG A 186 22.04 -23.55 -7.18
C ARG A 186 22.15 -22.30 -6.28
N GLY A 187 21.03 -21.94 -5.65
CA GLY A 187 20.98 -20.77 -4.75
C GLY A 187 21.97 -20.85 -3.59
N VAL A 188 22.10 -22.03 -2.98
CA VAL A 188 23.02 -22.31 -1.87
C VAL A 188 24.49 -22.13 -2.26
N GLU A 189 24.85 -22.43 -3.52
CA GLU A 189 26.21 -22.25 -4.05
C GLU A 189 26.53 -20.77 -4.27
N ILE A 190 25.53 -19.96 -4.64
CA ILE A 190 25.68 -18.51 -4.72
C ILE A 190 25.90 -17.93 -3.32
N GLN A 191 25.14 -18.40 -2.32
CA GLN A 191 25.28 -17.96 -0.93
C GLN A 191 26.66 -18.32 -0.38
N SER A 192 27.13 -19.55 -0.59
CA SER A 192 28.46 -19.98 -0.11
C SER A 192 29.60 -19.21 -0.79
N ALA A 193 29.52 -18.99 -2.10
CA ALA A 193 30.49 -18.17 -2.83
C ALA A 193 30.51 -16.72 -2.34
N ALA A 194 29.33 -16.14 -2.05
CA ALA A 194 29.23 -14.79 -1.52
C ALA A 194 29.87 -14.64 -0.13
N VAL A 195 29.66 -15.61 0.76
CA VAL A 195 30.32 -15.61 2.09
C VAL A 195 31.83 -15.71 1.95
N LYS A 196 32.32 -16.57 1.05
CA LYS A 196 33.76 -16.70 0.79
C LYS A 196 34.35 -15.39 0.25
N LEU A 197 33.73 -14.82 -0.78
CA LEU A 197 34.18 -13.56 -1.39
C LEU A 197 34.11 -12.38 -0.41
N ALA A 198 33.11 -12.35 0.49
CA ALA A 198 33.02 -11.33 1.52
C ALA A 198 34.20 -11.40 2.49
N ARG A 199 34.59 -12.61 2.91
CA ARG A 199 35.77 -12.84 3.75
C ARG A 199 37.05 -12.40 3.05
N ASP A 200 37.22 -12.78 1.78
CA ASP A 200 38.40 -12.45 0.98
C ASP A 200 38.52 -10.92 0.75
N MET A 201 37.39 -10.21 0.75
CA MET A 201 37.33 -8.75 0.64
C MET A 201 37.39 -8.01 1.98
N GLY A 202 37.50 -8.72 3.11
CA GLY A 202 37.51 -8.12 4.45
C GLY A 202 36.18 -7.48 4.87
N ILE A 203 35.05 -7.97 4.34
CA ILE A 203 33.72 -7.50 4.72
C ILE A 203 33.21 -8.32 5.91
N ASP A 204 33.43 -7.79 7.10
CA ASP A 204 32.95 -8.40 8.33
C ASP A 204 31.42 -8.27 8.46
N ASN A 205 30.78 -9.29 9.06
CA ASN A 205 29.33 -9.36 9.30
C ASN A 205 28.44 -9.49 8.06
N PHE A 206 28.98 -9.87 6.91
CA PHE A 206 28.15 -10.21 5.75
C PHE A 206 27.38 -11.52 5.97
N VAL A 207 26.05 -11.47 5.79
CA VAL A 207 25.17 -12.64 5.88
C VAL A 207 24.47 -12.86 4.54
N ALA A 208 24.78 -13.98 3.88
CA ALA A 208 24.15 -14.42 2.65
C ALA A 208 22.74 -15.02 2.90
N SER A 209 21.87 -14.26 3.56
CA SER A 209 20.49 -14.68 3.87
C SER A 209 19.67 -14.93 2.60
N ASP A 210 18.55 -15.64 2.74
CA ASP A 210 17.62 -15.85 1.62
C ASP A 210 17.06 -14.54 1.06
N GLY A 211 16.85 -13.55 1.93
CA GLY A 211 16.47 -12.20 1.51
C GLY A 211 17.55 -11.51 0.69
N TRP A 212 18.83 -11.69 1.03
CA TRP A 212 19.94 -11.20 0.23
C TRP A 212 19.99 -11.88 -1.14
N LEU A 213 19.91 -13.21 -1.17
CA LEU A 213 19.91 -14.00 -2.41
C LEU A 213 18.75 -13.61 -3.32
N TRP A 214 17.54 -13.49 -2.79
CA TRP A 214 16.37 -13.06 -3.56
C TRP A 214 16.57 -11.66 -4.18
N ARG A 215 17.11 -10.71 -3.41
CA ARG A 215 17.43 -9.36 -3.91
C ARG A 215 18.53 -9.38 -4.96
N PHE A 216 19.58 -10.17 -4.75
CA PHE A 216 20.68 -10.36 -5.70
C PHE A 216 20.14 -10.87 -7.04
N ARG A 217 19.40 -11.99 -7.02
CA ARG A 217 18.77 -12.56 -8.23
C ARG A 217 17.88 -11.57 -8.96
N ASN A 218 17.03 -10.84 -8.23
CA ASN A 218 16.14 -9.84 -8.82
C ASN A 218 16.87 -8.64 -9.44
N ARG A 219 18.05 -8.28 -8.94
CA ARG A 219 18.85 -7.18 -9.52
C ARG A 219 19.60 -7.59 -10.77
N HIS A 220 20.07 -8.83 -10.81
CA HIS A 220 20.85 -9.38 -11.92
C HIS A 220 20.02 -10.17 -12.94
N GLY A 221 18.71 -10.24 -12.76
CA GLY A 221 17.81 -10.92 -13.71
C GLY A 221 17.92 -12.44 -13.68
N MET A 222 18.44 -13.01 -12.59
CA MET A 222 18.65 -14.44 -12.44
C MET A 222 17.35 -15.12 -11.99
N CYS A 223 16.39 -15.28 -12.90
CA CYS A 223 15.17 -16.03 -12.62
C CYS A 223 15.45 -17.53 -12.43
N ASN A 224 14.68 -18.18 -11.54
CA ASN A 224 14.55 -19.63 -11.53
C ASN A 224 13.77 -20.03 -12.78
N LYS A 225 14.44 -20.28 -13.90
CA LYS A 225 13.82 -21.12 -14.93
C LYS A 225 13.98 -22.55 -14.44
N ILE A 226 12.86 -23.21 -14.18
CA ILE A 226 12.85 -24.67 -14.13
C ILE A 226 13.15 -25.09 -15.55
N THR A 227 14.39 -25.49 -15.82
CA THR A 227 14.72 -26.16 -17.08
C THR A 227 14.12 -27.55 -16.96
N THR A 228 12.89 -27.73 -17.43
CA THR A 228 12.35 -29.07 -17.68
C THR A 228 13.24 -29.67 -18.75
N GLY A 229 14.06 -30.65 -18.37
CA GLY A 229 15.07 -31.25 -19.24
C GLY A 229 14.41 -31.88 -20.47
N GLU A 230 14.87 -31.49 -21.65
CA GLU A 230 14.73 -32.36 -22.81
C GLU A 230 15.60 -33.58 -22.57
N ALA A 231 14.97 -34.76 -22.58
CA ALA A 231 15.63 -36.03 -22.43
C ALA A 231 16.66 -36.21 -23.56
N GLY A 232 17.93 -36.34 -23.19
CA GLY A 232 18.95 -36.84 -24.10
C GLY A 232 18.57 -38.25 -24.54
N SER A 233 18.21 -38.40 -25.81
CA SER A 233 18.11 -39.72 -26.43
C SER A 233 19.50 -40.36 -26.47
N PRO A 234 19.68 -41.60 -26.00
CA PRO A 234 20.95 -42.31 -26.10
C PRO A 234 21.11 -42.82 -27.54
N SER A 235 22.21 -42.44 -28.19
CA SER A 235 22.62 -43.05 -29.46
C SER A 235 23.12 -44.46 -29.19
N THR A 236 22.34 -45.47 -29.57
CA THR A 236 22.77 -46.87 -29.60
C THR A 236 23.69 -47.06 -30.80
N GLY A 237 24.96 -47.40 -30.54
CA GLY A 237 25.92 -47.78 -31.58
C GLY A 237 25.56 -49.14 -32.17
N GLU A 238 25.52 -49.19 -33.50
CA GLU A 238 25.34 -50.41 -34.29
C GLU A 238 26.73 -50.99 -34.60
N LEU A 239 26.99 -52.19 -34.07
CA LEU A 239 28.14 -53.03 -34.37
C LEU A 239 27.87 -53.73 -35.71
N THR A 240 28.65 -53.42 -36.74
CA THR A 240 28.75 -54.23 -37.96
C THR A 240 29.69 -55.41 -37.71
N VAL A 241 29.20 -56.61 -38.02
CA VAL A 241 29.92 -57.89 -38.09
C VAL A 241 30.94 -57.87 -39.23
#